data_AF-A0ABD7NFE0-F1
#
_entry.id   AF-A0ABD7NFE0-F1
#
_cell.length_a   1.000
_cell.length_b   1.000
_cell.length_c   1.000
_cell.angle_alpha   90.00
_cell.angle_beta   90.00
_cell.angle_gamma   90.00
#
_symmetry.space_group_name_H-M   'P 1'
#
loop_
_entity.id
_entity.type
_entity.pdbx_description
1 polymer ?
#
loop_
_entity_poly.entity_id
_entity_poly.type
_entity_poly.pdbx_seq_one_letter_code
_entity_poly.pdbx_strand_id
1 'polypeptide(L)'
;MAVAETSLVQKNHQIAAAVKQKIAQLLVEKQAMTDIAHRLSISTSTVIRKLKEFKFEMNWQKLPEIMSWDEYSFKKGKMSFIAQDFNTNEVLAILDGRTQAVI
;
A
#
# COMPACT_ATOMS: atom_id res chain seq x y z
N MET A 1 8.91 -34.58 1.76
CA MET A 1 7.73 -34.04 1.08
C MET A 1 8.20 -32.96 0.12
N ALA A 2 8.26 -33.24 -1.19
CA ALA A 2 8.73 -32.27 -2.17
C ALA A 2 7.63 -31.22 -2.38
N VAL A 3 7.89 -29.96 -2.03
CA VAL A 3 6.97 -28.88 -2.34
C VAL A 3 7.09 -28.62 -3.84
N ALA A 4 6.04 -28.96 -4.60
CA ALA A 4 6.00 -28.80 -6.04
C ALA A 4 6.08 -27.32 -6.42
N GLU A 5 7.12 -26.96 -7.17
CA GLU A 5 7.21 -25.68 -7.87
C GLU A 5 6.58 -25.85 -9.24
N THR A 6 5.61 -25.00 -9.58
CA THR A 6 4.90 -25.04 -10.86
C THR A 6 4.97 -23.66 -11.52
N SER A 7 4.61 -23.58 -12.80
CA SER A 7 4.49 -22.27 -13.49
C SER A 7 3.45 -21.34 -12.84
N LEU A 8 2.53 -21.88 -12.04
CA LEU A 8 1.46 -21.13 -11.39
C LEU A 8 1.80 -20.75 -9.94
N VAL A 9 2.54 -21.61 -9.22
CA VAL A 9 2.80 -21.51 -7.78
C VAL A 9 4.28 -21.68 -7.50
N GLN A 10 4.87 -20.68 -6.82
CA GLN A 10 6.27 -20.68 -6.39
C GLN A 10 6.53 -21.74 -5.31
N LYS A 11 7.78 -22.20 -5.20
CA LYS A 11 8.21 -23.09 -4.13
C LYS A 11 7.81 -22.54 -2.75
N ASN A 12 7.35 -23.42 -1.86
CA ASN A 12 6.87 -23.10 -0.50
C ASN A 12 5.65 -22.18 -0.43
N HIS A 13 4.88 -22.07 -1.51
CA HIS A 13 3.63 -21.29 -1.54
C HIS A 13 2.44 -22.17 -1.92
N GLN A 14 1.24 -21.71 -1.53
CA GLN A 14 -0.04 -22.35 -1.87
C GLN A 14 -0.94 -21.47 -2.75
N ILE A 15 -0.60 -20.18 -2.90
CA ILE A 15 -1.40 -19.19 -3.63
C ILE A 15 -0.68 -18.86 -4.94
N ALA A 16 -1.41 -18.98 -6.05
CA ALA A 16 -0.90 -18.69 -7.39
C ALA A 16 -0.45 -17.23 -7.52
N ALA A 17 0.61 -17.00 -8.31
CA ALA A 17 1.15 -15.67 -8.54
C ALA A 17 0.11 -14.72 -9.17
N ALA A 18 -0.71 -15.23 -10.10
CA ALA A 18 -1.81 -14.47 -10.72
C ALA A 18 -2.82 -13.94 -9.70
N VAL A 19 -3.15 -14.73 -8.66
CA VAL A 19 -4.06 -14.29 -7.59
C VAL A 19 -3.40 -13.16 -6.77
N LYS A 20 -2.12 -13.30 -6.41
CA LYS A 20 -1.37 -12.22 -5.72
C LYS A 20 -1.32 -10.92 -6.53
N GLN A 21 -1.17 -11.01 -7.86
CA GLN A 21 -1.21 -9.86 -8.76
C GLN A 21 -2.61 -9.24 -8.80
N LYS A 22 -3.67 -10.06 -8.86
CA LYS A 22 -5.05 -9.54 -8.85
C LYS A 22 -5.40 -8.83 -7.55
N ILE A 23 -4.94 -9.35 -6.40
CA ILE A 23 -5.07 -8.65 -5.10
C ILE A 23 -4.42 -7.26 -5.19
N ALA A 24 -3.19 -7.17 -5.72
CA ALA A 24 -2.48 -5.91 -5.85
C ALA A 24 -3.24 -4.91 -6.74
N GLN A 25 -3.76 -5.35 -7.88
CA GLN A 25 -4.58 -4.53 -8.77
C GLN A 25 -5.81 -3.97 -8.03
N LEU A 26 -6.58 -4.82 -7.37
CA LEU A 26 -7.83 -4.39 -6.71
C LEU A 26 -7.57 -3.46 -5.52
N LEU A 27 -6.42 -3.60 -4.85
CA LEU A 27 -5.97 -2.66 -3.81
C LEU A 27 -5.65 -1.27 -4.40
N VAL A 28 -5.01 -1.21 -5.57
CA VAL A 28 -4.75 0.05 -6.29
C VAL A 28 -6.05 0.70 -6.77
N GLU A 29 -7.03 -0.10 -7.19
CA GLU A 29 -8.40 0.34 -7.50
C GLU A 29 -9.21 0.75 -6.25
N LYS A 30 -8.59 0.75 -5.06
CA LYS A 30 -9.18 1.16 -3.77
C LYS A 30 -10.41 0.34 -3.37
N GLN A 31 -10.51 -0.93 -3.80
CA GLN A 31 -11.59 -1.81 -3.36
C GLN A 31 -11.43 -2.21 -1.88
N ALA A 32 -12.55 -2.44 -1.19
CA ALA A 32 -12.52 -2.84 0.21
C ALA A 32 -11.86 -4.22 0.36
N MET A 33 -10.98 -4.37 1.37
CA MET A 33 -10.24 -5.61 1.59
C MET A 33 -11.14 -6.82 1.83
N THR A 34 -12.30 -6.63 2.47
CA THR A 34 -13.32 -7.66 2.68
C THR A 34 -13.93 -8.13 1.36
N ASP A 35 -14.17 -7.20 0.44
CA ASP A 35 -14.77 -7.50 -0.87
C ASP A 35 -13.75 -8.22 -1.76
N ILE A 36 -12.49 -7.80 -1.73
CA ILE A 36 -11.39 -8.50 -2.43
C ILE A 36 -11.28 -9.94 -1.91
N ALA A 37 -11.27 -10.12 -0.58
CA ALA A 37 -11.19 -11.43 0.05
C ALA A 37 -12.36 -12.34 -0.36
N HIS A 38 -13.58 -11.80 -0.34
CA HIS A 38 -14.79 -12.52 -0.75
C HIS A 38 -14.74 -12.91 -2.24
N ARG A 39 -14.43 -11.96 -3.13
CA ARG A 39 -14.40 -12.17 -4.60
C ARG A 39 -13.33 -13.16 -5.04
N LEU A 40 -12.18 -13.18 -4.37
CA LEU A 40 -11.07 -14.07 -4.69
C LEU A 40 -11.08 -15.36 -3.86
N SER A 41 -12.07 -15.54 -2.98
CA SER A 41 -12.19 -16.69 -2.07
C SER A 41 -10.92 -16.95 -1.26
N ILE A 42 -10.33 -15.87 -0.72
CA ILE A 42 -9.13 -15.89 0.13
C ILE A 42 -9.40 -15.25 1.49
N SER A 43 -8.50 -15.46 2.44
CA SER A 43 -8.58 -14.76 3.72
C SER A 43 -8.27 -13.26 3.58
N THR A 44 -8.93 -12.44 4.40
CA THR A 44 -8.60 -11.01 4.56
C THR A 44 -7.15 -10.80 5.01
N SER A 45 -6.61 -11.72 5.83
CA SER A 45 -5.21 -11.70 6.25
C SER A 45 -4.24 -11.81 5.07
N THR A 46 -4.59 -12.55 4.01
CA THR A 46 -3.79 -12.63 2.79
C THR A 46 -3.77 -11.30 2.05
N VAL A 47 -4.92 -10.63 1.93
CA VAL A 47 -5.03 -9.28 1.36
C VAL A 47 -4.18 -8.29 2.15
N ILE A 48 -4.26 -8.31 3.49
CA ILE A 48 -3.47 -7.43 4.37
C ILE A 48 -1.97 -7.65 4.20
N ARG A 49 -1.50 -8.91 4.12
CA ARG A 49 -0.07 -9.18 3.88
C ARG A 49 0.37 -8.60 2.54
N LYS A 50 -0.44 -8.76 1.49
CA LYS A 50 -0.12 -8.17 0.17
C LYS A 50 -0.11 -6.64 0.22
N LEU A 51 -1.04 -6.04 0.95
CA LEU A 51 -1.06 -4.59 1.19
C LEU A 51 0.22 -4.10 1.89
N LYS A 52 0.73 -4.85 2.87
CA LYS A 52 1.98 -4.51 3.58
C LYS A 52 3.24 -4.64 2.73
N GLU A 53 3.18 -5.32 1.59
CA GLU A 53 4.30 -5.35 0.63
C GLU A 53 4.44 -4.02 -0.13
N PHE A 54 3.38 -3.21 -0.21
CA PHE A 54 3.48 -1.86 -0.76
C PHE A 54 4.28 -1.01 0.21
N LYS A 55 5.46 -0.59 -0.24
CA LYS A 55 6.30 0.38 0.47
C LYS A 55 6.13 1.72 -0.22
N PHE A 56 5.85 2.73 0.59
CA PHE A 56 5.99 4.12 0.18
C PHE A 56 7.35 4.59 0.69
N GLU A 57 8.23 4.99 -0.22
CA GLU A 57 9.55 5.52 0.12
C GLU A 57 9.55 7.01 -0.15
N MET A 58 9.92 7.79 0.87
CA MET A 58 10.05 9.23 0.74
C MET A 58 11.35 9.55 0.00
N ASN A 59 11.24 10.22 -1.14
CA ASN A 59 12.41 10.65 -1.89
C ASN A 59 12.95 11.99 -1.34
N TRP A 60 13.89 11.89 -0.41
CA TRP A 60 14.53 13.05 0.23
C TRP A 60 15.63 13.71 -0.61
N GLN A 61 15.92 13.19 -1.81
CA GLN A 61 17.06 13.64 -2.60
C GLN A 61 16.77 14.93 -3.37
N LYS A 62 15.50 15.29 -3.53
CA LYS A 62 15.08 16.45 -4.31
C LYS A 62 13.89 17.14 -3.66
N LEU A 63 13.97 18.46 -3.54
CA LEU A 63 12.86 19.32 -3.17
C LEU A 63 12.15 19.79 -4.45
N PRO A 64 10.81 19.78 -4.51
CA PRO A 64 10.09 20.40 -5.62
C PRO A 64 10.33 21.90 -5.66
N GLU A 65 10.14 22.52 -6.83
CA GLU A 65 10.20 23.98 -6.97
C GLU A 65 9.05 24.66 -6.23
N ILE A 66 7.86 24.04 -6.27
CA ILE A 66 6.66 24.48 -5.55
C ILE A 66 6.10 23.28 -4.79
N MET A 67 6.02 23.39 -3.47
CA MET A 67 5.44 22.37 -2.60
C MET A 67 4.03 22.77 -2.19
N SER A 68 3.09 21.82 -2.23
CA SER A 68 1.80 21.95 -1.57
C SER A 68 1.72 20.99 -0.40
N TRP A 69 1.13 21.44 0.70
CA TRP A 69 0.92 20.63 1.88
C TRP A 69 -0.45 20.90 2.50
N ASP A 70 -0.99 19.90 3.20
CA ASP A 70 -2.26 20.03 3.92
C ASP A 70 -2.34 19.08 5.13
N GLU A 71 -3.23 19.38 6.07
CA GLU A 71 -3.63 18.48 7.16
C GLU A 71 -4.96 17.80 6.80
N TYR A 72 -5.02 16.48 6.96
CA TYR A 72 -6.25 15.71 6.77
C TYR A 72 -6.57 14.84 7.98
N SER A 73 -7.86 14.69 8.29
CA SER A 73 -8.29 13.79 9.36
C SER A 73 -8.37 12.35 8.85
N PHE A 74 -7.67 11.42 9.51
CA PHE A 74 -7.71 9.98 9.23
C PHE A 74 -8.06 9.19 10.49
N LYS A 75 -8.92 8.16 10.36
CA LYS A 75 -9.35 7.21 11.40
C LYS A 75 -9.52 7.79 12.83
N LYS A 76 -10.77 7.99 13.26
CA LYS A 76 -11.12 8.46 14.61
C LYS A 76 -10.58 9.87 14.94
N GLY A 77 -10.57 10.76 13.94
CA GLY A 77 -10.25 12.19 14.15
C GLY A 77 -8.77 12.50 14.40
N LYS A 78 -7.85 11.55 14.16
CA LYS A 78 -6.41 11.85 14.19
C LYS A 78 -6.03 12.61 12.93
N MET A 79 -5.36 13.74 13.08
CA MET A 79 -4.88 14.52 11.94
C MET A 79 -3.55 13.96 11.46
N SER A 80 -3.41 13.76 10.16
CA SER A 80 -2.17 13.42 9.46
C SER A 80 -1.81 14.56 8.53
N PHE A 81 -0.52 14.69 8.23
CA PHE A 81 -0.01 15.71 7.33
C PHE A 81 0.46 15.08 6.04
N ILE A 82 0.19 15.73 4.92
CA ILE A 82 0.67 15.32 3.59
C ILE A 82 1.41 16.49 2.93
N ALA A 83 2.54 16.16 2.30
CA ALA A 83 3.27 17.08 1.43
C ALA A 83 3.47 16.43 0.06
N GLN A 84 3.33 17.23 -0.99
CA GLN A 84 3.48 16.80 -2.37
C GLN A 84 4.07 17.92 -3.24
N ASP A 85 4.64 17.53 -4.37
CA ASP A 85 5.00 18.48 -5.43
C ASP A 85 3.70 19.07 -6.02
N PHE A 86 3.60 20.40 -6.09
CA PHE A 86 2.42 21.09 -6.58
C PHE A 86 2.15 20.85 -8.08
N ASN A 87 3.21 20.70 -8.87
CA ASN A 87 3.10 20.55 -10.33
C ASN A 87 2.80 19.10 -10.71
N THR A 88 3.43 18.12 -10.06
CA THR A 88 3.29 16.70 -10.43
C THR A 88 2.27 15.94 -9.58
N ASN A 89 1.86 16.49 -8.43
CA ASN A 89 1.13 15.78 -7.37
C ASN A 89 1.85 14.53 -6.83
N GLU A 90 3.16 14.43 -7.03
CA GLU A 90 3.96 13.36 -6.43
C GLU A 90 4.02 13.57 -4.92
N VAL A 91 3.55 12.59 -4.16
CA VAL A 91 3.58 12.63 -2.69
C VAL A 91 5.03 12.52 -2.24
N LEU A 92 5.48 13.50 -1.45
CA LEU A 92 6.83 13.58 -0.90
C LEU A 92 6.89 12.95 0.48
N ALA A 93 5.89 13.22 1.31
CA ALA A 93 5.82 12.72 2.68
C ALA A 93 4.38 12.59 3.16
N ILE A 94 4.15 11.57 4.00
CA ILE A 94 2.94 11.41 4.80
C ILE A 94 3.39 11.23 6.25
N LEU A 95 2.93 12.10 7.15
CA LEU A 95 3.29 12.07 8.56
C LEU A 95 2.06 11.69 9.41
N ASP A 96 2.22 10.64 10.21
CA ASP A 96 1.19 10.14 11.11
C ASP A 96 1.15 10.97 12.41
N GLY A 97 0.35 12.05 12.41
CA GLY A 97 0.12 12.88 13.60
C GLY A 97 0.86 14.22 13.60
N ARG A 98 0.52 15.06 14.59
CA ARG A 98 1.13 16.40 14.82
C ARG A 98 2.45 16.34 15.61
N THR A 99 2.73 15.23 16.27
CA THR A 99 3.88 15.08 17.17
C THR A 99 4.91 14.16 16.54
N GLN A 100 6.03 14.76 16.12
CA GLN A 100 7.29 14.15 15.67
C GLN A 100 7.19 13.11 14.55
N ALA A 101 7.75 13.49 13.39
CA ALA A 101 8.27 12.51 12.43
C ALA A 101 9.31 11.66 13.15
N VAL A 102 9.09 10.34 13.22
CA VAL A 102 10.18 9.40 13.49
C VAL A 102 10.98 9.37 12.18
N ILE A 103 12.07 10.13 12.14
CA ILE A 103 13.03 10.19 11.03
C ILE A 103 13.87 8.91 11.05
#